data_AF-A0A380TF39-F1
#
_entry.id   AF-A0A380TF39-F1
#
_cell.length_a   1.000
_cell.length_b   1.000
_cell.length_c   1.000
_cell.angle_alpha   90.00
_cell.angle_beta   90.00
_cell.angle_gamma   90.00
#
_symmetry.space_group_name_H-M   'P 1'
#
loop_
_entity.id
_entity.type
_entity.pdbx_description
1 polymer ?
#
loop_
_entity_poly.entity_id
_entity_poly.type
_entity_poly.pdbx_seq_one_letter_code
_entity_poly.pdbx_strand_id
1 'polypeptide(L)'
;MRPPAAFQLARGGARKRKFGSGNAIMPRERRQIIFSEMELYEALLAYNRVAEQPAFEGEPFSLLLTREPAITLVTRVYDRREWREEKVKLPTPFILEAMIRFCIANTISLPRRASKRFLVVQNEACLFVLLDPVKPTADLRLVATAGADPNNKA
;
A
#
# COMPACT_ATOMS: atom_id res chain seq x y z
N MET A 1 2.15 -64.56 -44.64
CA MET A 1 2.00 -63.22 -44.04
C MET A 1 3.14 -62.98 -43.06
N ARG A 2 3.90 -61.88 -43.23
CA ARG A 2 4.95 -61.40 -42.30
C ARG A 2 4.34 -60.73 -41.05
N PRO A 3 5.04 -60.67 -39.90
CA PRO A 3 4.50 -60.25 -38.61
C PRO A 3 4.66 -58.73 -38.34
N PRO A 4 3.96 -58.17 -37.34
CA PRO A 4 4.66 -57.33 -36.36
C PRO A 4 4.01 -57.42 -34.96
N ALA A 5 4.55 -56.91 -33.86
CA ALA A 5 5.89 -56.56 -33.40
C ALA A 5 5.68 -56.31 -31.90
N ALA A 6 6.61 -56.79 -31.07
CA ALA A 6 6.61 -56.51 -29.64
C ALA A 6 6.74 -54.99 -29.41
N PHE A 7 5.79 -54.37 -28.70
CA PHE A 7 5.90 -52.98 -28.28
C PHE A 7 6.43 -52.93 -26.85
N GLN A 8 7.76 -52.78 -26.72
CA GLN A 8 8.43 -52.50 -25.46
C GLN A 8 8.05 -51.09 -24.97
N LEU A 9 7.36 -51.01 -23.83
CA LEU A 9 7.13 -49.76 -23.11
C LEU A 9 8.44 -49.33 -22.42
N ALA A 10 9.15 -48.40 -23.06
CA ALA A 10 10.28 -47.70 -22.46
C ALA A 10 9.80 -46.84 -21.27
N ARG A 11 10.36 -47.11 -20.09
CA ARG A 11 10.18 -46.29 -18.88
C ARG A 11 10.80 -44.91 -19.11
N GLY A 12 9.97 -43.91 -19.42
CA GLY A 12 10.38 -42.52 -19.50
C GLY A 12 10.80 -42.00 -18.12
N GLY A 13 12.10 -41.79 -17.93
CA GLY A 13 12.65 -41.15 -16.74
C GLY A 13 12.13 -39.72 -16.60
N ALA A 14 11.47 -39.44 -15.48
CA ALA A 14 10.99 -38.13 -15.12
C ALA A 14 12.19 -37.17 -14.93
N ARG A 15 12.49 -36.35 -15.95
CA ARG A 15 13.38 -35.20 -15.80
C ARG A 15 12.75 -34.22 -14.83
N LYS A 16 13.24 -34.20 -13.59
CA LYS A 16 13.01 -33.10 -12.63
C LYS A 16 13.46 -31.79 -13.30
N ARG A 17 12.49 -30.97 -13.72
CA ARG A 17 12.75 -29.59 -14.13
C ARG A 17 13.24 -28.85 -12.90
N LYS A 18 14.55 -28.62 -12.82
CA LYS A 18 15.13 -27.66 -11.88
C LYS A 18 14.57 -26.29 -12.26
N PHE A 19 13.62 -25.78 -11.49
CA PHE A 19 13.27 -24.37 -11.54
C PHE A 19 14.55 -23.62 -11.15
N GLY A 20 15.18 -22.97 -12.13
CA GLY A 20 16.36 -22.17 -11.91
C GLY A 20 16.03 -21.07 -10.91
N SER A 21 16.88 -20.95 -9.88
CA SER A 21 16.92 -19.82 -8.96
C SER A 21 17.44 -18.57 -9.69
N GLY A 22 16.69 -18.12 -10.70
CA GLY A 22 16.88 -16.78 -11.25
C GLY A 22 16.53 -15.77 -10.17
N ASN A 23 17.36 -14.73 -10.01
CA ASN A 23 17.01 -13.54 -9.25
C ASN A 23 15.69 -12.99 -9.80
N ALA A 24 14.57 -13.43 -9.22
CA ALA A 24 13.26 -12.92 -9.55
C ALA A 24 13.19 -11.51 -8.95
N ILE A 25 13.54 -10.51 -9.76
CA ILE A 25 13.23 -9.12 -9.45
C ILE A 25 11.70 -9.08 -9.37
N MET A 26 11.17 -8.91 -8.16
CA MET A 26 9.72 -8.73 -7.97
C MET A 26 9.24 -7.54 -8.81
N PRO A 27 8.08 -7.63 -9.47
CA PRO A 27 7.54 -6.51 -10.22
C PRO A 27 7.27 -5.31 -9.30
N ARG A 28 7.49 -4.10 -9.82
CA ARG A 28 7.10 -2.86 -9.14
C ARG A 28 5.60 -2.68 -9.25
N GLU A 29 4.94 -2.48 -8.13
CA GLU A 29 3.50 -2.21 -8.08
C GLU A 29 3.25 -0.74 -7.73
N ARG A 30 2.31 -0.11 -8.45
CA ARG A 30 1.85 1.26 -8.23
C ARG A 30 0.37 1.23 -7.92
N ARG A 31 -0.04 1.88 -6.82
CA ARG A 31 -1.44 2.06 -6.46
C ARG A 31 -1.76 3.55 -6.31
N GLN A 32 -2.96 3.91 -6.68
CA GLN A 32 -3.56 5.22 -6.45
C GLN A 32 -4.85 4.99 -5.66
N ILE A 33 -4.94 5.60 -4.48
CA ILE A 33 -6.16 5.62 -3.69
C ILE A 33 -6.69 7.04 -3.79
N ILE A 34 -7.79 7.20 -4.51
CA ILE A 34 -8.44 8.47 -4.74
C ILE A 34 -9.49 8.66 -3.65
N PHE A 35 -9.49 9.83 -3.04
CA PHE A 35 -10.42 10.21 -1.99
C PHE A 35 -11.43 11.18 -2.58
N SER A 36 -12.70 10.90 -2.34
CA SER A 36 -13.74 11.90 -2.52
C SER A 36 -13.50 13.09 -1.58
N GLU A 37 -14.12 14.23 -1.90
CA GLU A 37 -14.03 15.42 -1.05
C GLU A 37 -14.50 15.13 0.39
N MET A 38 -15.56 14.33 0.55
CA MET A 38 -16.08 13.95 1.86
C MET A 38 -15.11 13.05 2.64
N GLU A 39 -14.53 12.03 2.02
CA GLU A 39 -13.57 11.15 2.69
C GLU A 39 -12.31 11.92 3.11
N LEU A 40 -11.84 12.84 2.26
CA LEU A 40 -10.71 13.71 2.57
C LEU A 40 -11.04 14.64 3.75
N TYR A 41 -12.24 15.22 3.74
CA TYR A 41 -12.73 16.07 4.82
C TYR A 41 -12.77 15.33 6.16
N GLU A 42 -13.37 14.14 6.17
CA GLU A 42 -13.42 13.28 7.36
C GLU A 42 -12.03 12.88 7.85
N ALA A 43 -11.13 12.51 6.94
CA ALA A 43 -9.75 12.17 7.25
C ALA A 43 -9.03 13.33 7.95
N LEU A 44 -9.14 14.54 7.40
CA LEU A 44 -8.51 15.75 7.95
C LEU A 44 -9.08 16.11 9.33
N LEU A 45 -10.41 16.05 9.49
CA LEU A 45 -11.06 16.30 10.78
C LEU A 45 -10.67 15.29 11.85
N ALA A 46 -10.73 14.00 11.52
CA ALA A 46 -10.40 12.93 12.45
C ALA A 46 -8.93 13.04 12.90
N TYR A 47 -8.03 13.38 11.98
CA TYR A 47 -6.62 13.55 12.31
C TYR A 47 -6.35 14.81 13.12
N ASN A 48 -6.97 15.95 12.78
CA ASN A 48 -6.78 17.21 13.50
C ASN A 48 -7.15 17.09 15.00
N ARG A 49 -8.16 16.27 15.33
CA ARG A 49 -8.59 16.00 16.71
C ARG A 49 -7.56 15.24 17.55
N VAL A 50 -6.71 14.43 16.92
CA VAL A 50 -5.73 13.57 17.60
C VAL A 50 -4.28 14.00 17.38
N ALA A 51 -4.07 15.02 16.55
CA ALA A 51 -2.75 15.58 16.29
C ALA A 51 -2.24 16.34 17.53
N GLU A 52 -0.95 16.18 17.85
CA GLU A 52 -0.31 16.94 18.92
C GLU A 52 -0.34 18.44 18.67
N GLN A 53 -0.27 18.82 17.39
CA GLN A 53 -0.39 20.19 16.90
C GLN A 53 -1.51 20.22 15.85
N PRO A 54 -2.72 20.68 16.23
CA PRO A 54 -3.79 20.89 15.28
C PRO A 54 -3.35 21.85 14.18
N ALA A 55 -3.65 21.53 12.93
CA ALA A 55 -3.31 22.38 11.80
C ALA A 55 -4.29 23.54 11.60
N PHE A 56 -5.50 23.44 12.19
CA PHE A 56 -6.54 24.45 12.09
C PHE A 56 -7.50 24.39 13.28
N GLU A 57 -8.18 25.50 13.52
CA GLU A 57 -9.24 25.64 14.51
C GLU A 57 -10.59 25.98 13.83
N GLY A 58 -11.68 25.79 14.57
CA GLY A 58 -13.03 26.07 14.11
C GLY A 58 -13.68 24.97 13.28
N GLU A 59 -14.83 25.29 12.70
CA GLU A 59 -15.60 24.37 11.86
C GLU A 59 -15.17 24.52 10.40
N PRO A 60 -14.61 23.48 9.78
CA PRO A 60 -14.26 23.56 8.37
C PRO A 60 -15.52 23.63 7.50
N PHE A 61 -15.50 24.52 6.51
CA PHE A 61 -16.65 24.83 5.68
C PHE A 61 -16.43 24.44 4.21
N SER A 62 -15.21 24.59 3.70
CA SER A 62 -14.88 24.20 2.33
C SER A 62 -13.43 23.76 2.15
N LEU A 63 -13.22 22.84 1.22
CA LEU A 63 -11.92 22.35 0.81
C LEU A 63 -11.59 22.85 -0.59
N LEU A 64 -10.42 23.48 -0.73
CA LEU A 64 -9.89 23.91 -2.02
C LEU A 64 -8.61 23.15 -2.32
N LEU A 65 -8.70 22.25 -3.29
CA LEU A 65 -7.55 21.54 -3.84
C LEU A 65 -6.82 22.44 -4.83
N THR A 66 -5.52 22.64 -4.61
CA THR A 66 -4.67 23.37 -5.56
C THR A 66 -3.85 22.39 -6.40
N ARG A 67 -3.32 22.85 -7.55
CA ARG A 67 -2.51 21.98 -8.44
C ARG A 67 -1.13 21.64 -7.86
N GLU A 68 -0.64 22.46 -6.94
CA GLU A 68 0.49 22.12 -6.09
C GLU A 68 -0.01 21.19 -4.97
N PRO A 69 0.83 20.34 -4.36
CA PRO A 69 0.43 19.37 -3.32
C PRO A 69 0.08 20.06 -1.99
N ALA A 70 -0.80 21.05 -2.04
CA ALA A 70 -1.29 21.85 -0.94
C ALA A 70 -2.83 21.87 -1.01
N ILE A 71 -3.44 21.67 0.15
CA ILE A 71 -4.88 21.84 0.35
C ILE A 71 -5.06 23.15 1.10
N THR A 72 -5.94 24.01 0.60
CA THR A 72 -6.41 25.16 1.36
C THR A 72 -7.76 24.81 1.97
N LEU A 73 -7.82 24.78 3.29
CA LEU A 73 -9.04 24.58 4.05
C LEU A 73 -9.59 25.94 4.45
N VAL A 74 -10.88 26.17 4.23
CA VAL A 74 -11.57 27.34 4.77
C VAL A 74 -12.30 26.91 6.03
N THR A 75 -11.97 27.51 7.16
CA THR A 75 -12.61 27.26 8.46
C THR A 75 -13.39 28.47 8.92
N ARG A 76 -14.46 28.24 9.66
CA ARG A 76 -15.21 29.26 10.38
C ARG A 76 -14.84 29.21 11.85
N VAL A 77 -14.25 30.29 12.31
CA VAL A 77 -13.84 30.48 13.69
C VAL A 77 -14.75 31.54 14.31
N TYR A 78 -15.32 31.22 15.46
CA TYR A 78 -16.14 32.18 16.21
C TYR A 78 -15.23 33.02 17.11
N ASP A 79 -14.96 34.27 16.70
CA ASP A 79 -14.09 35.19 17.42
C ASP A 79 -14.89 36.38 17.96
N ARG A 80 -14.87 36.59 19.28
CA ARG A 80 -15.35 37.79 19.98
C ARG A 80 -16.67 38.40 19.45
N ARG A 81 -17.66 37.54 19.14
CA ARG A 81 -19.05 37.85 18.69
C ARG A 81 -19.28 37.87 17.18
N GLU A 82 -18.28 37.59 16.35
CA GLU A 82 -18.44 37.47 14.90
C GLU A 82 -17.89 36.15 14.37
N TRP A 83 -18.56 35.60 13.36
CA TRP A 83 -18.03 34.47 12.60
C TRP A 83 -16.99 35.01 11.62
N ARG A 84 -15.75 34.53 11.74
CA ARG A 84 -14.68 34.84 10.81
C ARG A 84 -14.34 33.61 9.98
N GLU A 85 -14.16 33.84 8.68
CA GLU A 85 -13.66 32.82 7.78
C GLU A 85 -12.14 32.94 7.70
N GLU A 86 -11.46 31.86 8.02
CA GLU A 86 -10.00 31.75 7.95
C GLU A 86 -9.61 30.76 6.86
N LYS A 87 -8.61 31.13 6.05
CA LYS A 87 -8.07 30.25 5.01
C LYS A 87 -6.75 29.68 5.50
N VAL A 88 -6.75 28.40 5.82
CA VAL A 88 -5.58 27.69 6.34
C VAL A 88 -4.98 26.83 5.24
N LYS A 89 -3.70 27.02 4.96
CA LYS A 89 -2.94 26.13 4.07
C LYS A 89 -2.42 24.94 4.87
N LEU A 90 -2.90 23.76 4.53
CA LEU A 90 -2.50 22.54 5.22
C LEU A 90 -1.16 22.02 4.67
N PRO A 91 -0.20 21.70 5.55
CA PRO A 91 1.08 21.18 5.12
C PRO A 91 0.91 19.74 4.60
N THR A 92 1.62 19.41 3.51
CA THR A 92 1.55 18.09 2.86
C THR A 92 1.76 16.89 3.82
N PRO A 93 2.69 16.93 4.80
CA PRO A 93 2.84 15.84 5.76
C PRO A 93 1.60 15.59 6.61
N PHE A 94 0.89 16.66 7.02
CA PHE A 94 -0.34 16.55 7.80
C PHE A 94 -1.44 15.87 6.97
N ILE A 95 -1.60 16.29 5.72
CA ILE A 95 -2.58 15.70 4.78
C ILE A 95 -2.27 14.22 4.57
N LEU A 96 -0.99 13.89 4.32
CA LEU A 96 -0.56 12.52 4.07
C LEU A 96 -0.85 11.60 5.27
N GLU A 97 -0.52 12.05 6.48
CA GLU A 97 -0.75 11.28 7.70
C GLU A 97 -2.25 11.11 7.99
N ALA A 98 -3.06 12.14 7.76
CA ALA A 98 -4.51 12.07 7.85
C ALA A 98 -5.09 11.00 6.90
N MET A 99 -4.68 11.02 5.64
CA MET A 99 -5.13 10.04 4.64
C MET A 99 -4.70 8.60 5.00
N ILE A 100 -3.46 8.42 5.49
CA ILE A 100 -2.96 7.11 5.90
C ILE A 100 -3.78 6.58 7.09
N ARG A 101 -4.05 7.42 8.09
CA ARG A 101 -4.85 7.02 9.26
C ARG A 101 -6.29 6.70 8.88
N PHE A 102 -6.87 7.46 7.96
CA PHE A 102 -8.19 7.16 7.41
C PHE A 102 -8.21 5.79 6.71
N CYS A 103 -7.20 5.48 5.89
CA CYS A 103 -7.09 4.15 5.27
C CYS A 103 -7.01 3.03 6.33
N ILE A 104 -6.22 3.22 7.39
CA ILE A 104 -6.08 2.24 8.47
C ILE A 104 -7.41 2.04 9.19
N ALA A 105 -8.12 3.14 9.52
CA ALA A 105 -9.41 3.10 10.21
C ALA A 105 -10.49 2.39 9.38
N ASN A 106 -10.47 2.56 8.05
CA ASN A 106 -11.40 1.93 7.12
C ASN A 106 -10.91 0.59 6.57
N THR A 107 -9.90 -0.03 7.19
CA THR A 107 -9.32 -1.33 6.78
C THR A 107 -8.82 -1.40 5.33
N ILE A 108 -8.46 -0.26 4.75
CA ILE A 108 -7.85 -0.20 3.42
C ILE A 108 -6.39 -0.62 3.55
N SER A 109 -6.03 -1.72 2.87
CA SER A 109 -4.70 -2.31 2.99
C SER A 109 -3.60 -1.39 2.44
N LEU A 110 -2.71 -0.93 3.33
CA LEU A 110 -1.53 -0.16 2.97
C LEU A 110 -0.25 -0.99 3.16
N PRO A 111 0.60 -1.14 2.14
CA PRO A 111 1.85 -1.86 2.27
C PRO A 111 2.81 -1.13 3.21
N ARG A 112 3.40 -1.88 4.15
CA ARG A 112 4.32 -1.34 5.17
C ARG A 112 5.59 -0.75 4.54
N ARG A 113 6.21 -1.48 3.60
CA ARG A 113 7.44 -1.07 2.89
C ARG A 113 7.11 -0.49 1.52
N ALA A 114 6.40 0.63 1.53
CA ALA A 114 6.05 1.34 0.30
C ALA A 114 6.21 2.84 0.49
N SER A 115 6.73 3.50 -0.54
CA SER A 115 6.80 4.95 -0.63
C SER A 115 5.39 5.51 -0.82
N LYS A 116 4.96 6.41 0.06
CA LYS A 116 3.64 7.03 0.05
C LYS A 116 3.77 8.53 -0.21
N ARG A 117 2.96 9.08 -1.10
CA ARG A 117 2.98 10.50 -1.45
C ARG A 117 1.56 11.00 -1.68
N PHE A 118 1.32 12.24 -1.26
CA PHE A 118 0.11 12.96 -1.62
C PHE A 118 0.28 13.57 -3.02
N LEU A 119 -0.73 13.40 -3.87
CA LEU A 119 -0.84 14.01 -5.19
C LEU A 119 -2.25 14.54 -5.38
N VAL A 120 -2.41 15.56 -6.21
CA VAL A 120 -3.71 16.01 -6.70
C VAL A 120 -3.85 15.55 -8.15
N VAL A 121 -4.82 14.69 -8.44
CA VAL A 121 -5.05 14.12 -9.77
C VAL A 121 -6.48 14.48 -10.17
N GLN A 122 -6.66 15.14 -11.32
CA GLN A 122 -7.99 15.51 -11.83
C GLN A 122 -8.86 16.29 -10.82
N ASN A 123 -8.24 17.12 -9.97
CA ASN A 123 -8.90 17.87 -8.90
C ASN A 123 -9.41 17.02 -7.73
N GLU A 124 -8.88 15.81 -7.56
CA GLU A 124 -9.14 14.92 -6.43
C GLU A 124 -7.86 14.65 -5.63
N ALA A 125 -8.01 14.40 -4.34
CA ALA A 125 -6.91 14.02 -3.47
C ALA A 125 -6.54 12.56 -3.67
N CYS A 126 -5.25 12.29 -3.92
CA CYS A 126 -4.76 10.95 -4.22
C CYS A 126 -3.59 10.58 -3.32
N LEU A 127 -3.71 9.43 -2.65
CA LEU A 127 -2.62 8.76 -1.98
C LEU A 127 -1.94 7.81 -2.97
N PHE A 128 -0.77 8.24 -3.47
CA PHE A 128 0.06 7.42 -4.34
C PHE A 128 0.94 6.49 -3.51
N VAL A 129 0.93 5.20 -3.86
CA VAL A 129 1.70 4.16 -3.18
C VAL A 129 2.57 3.45 -4.20
N LEU A 130 3.88 3.45 -3.97
CA LEU A 130 4.87 2.74 -4.78
C LEU A 130 5.52 1.65 -3.95
N LEU A 131 5.35 0.40 -4.38
CA LEU A 131 6.03 -0.76 -3.79
C LEU A 131 7.34 -0.98 -4.54
N ASP A 132 8.44 -0.87 -3.81
CA ASP A 132 9.76 -1.18 -4.33
C ASP A 132 9.99 -2.69 -4.37
N PRO A 133 10.76 -3.18 -5.35
CA PRO A 133 11.04 -4.59 -5.47
C PRO A 133 11.89 -5.03 -4.27
N VAL A 134 11.35 -5.96 -3.50
CA VAL A 134 12.11 -6.58 -2.40
C VAL A 134 13.25 -7.36 -3.02
N LYS A 135 14.51 -6.97 -2.75
CA LYS A 135 15.64 -7.86 -3.02
C LYS A 135 15.38 -9.17 -2.26
N PRO A 136 15.39 -10.34 -2.91
CA PRO A 136 15.24 -11.60 -2.18
C PRO A 136 16.38 -11.69 -1.17
N THR A 137 16.09 -11.44 0.10
CA THR A 137 17.02 -11.69 1.19
C THR A 137 17.26 -13.19 1.20
N ALA A 138 18.50 -13.60 1.00
CA ALA A 138 18.94 -14.99 0.91
C ALA A 138 18.91 -15.70 2.29
N ASP A 139 17.79 -15.61 3.00
CA ASP A 139 17.56 -16.31 4.27
C ASP A 139 16.18 -16.98 4.29
N LEU A 140 15.80 -17.58 3.15
CA LEU A 140 15.00 -18.80 3.21
C LEU A 140 15.94 -19.90 3.71
N ARG A 141 16.12 -19.99 5.05
CA ARG A 141 16.54 -21.24 5.66
C ARG A 141 15.47 -22.26 5.32
N LEU A 142 15.74 -23.01 4.24
CA LEU A 142 15.10 -24.27 3.96
C LEU A 142 15.13 -25.07 5.27
N VAL A 143 13.98 -25.21 5.90
CA VAL A 143 13.75 -26.31 6.84
C VAL A 143 13.65 -27.57 5.96
N ALA A 144 14.79 -27.98 5.43
CA ALA A 144 15.01 -29.32 4.94
C ALA A 144 15.50 -30.12 6.14
N THR A 145 14.59 -30.54 7.01
CA THR A 145 14.84 -31.70 7.86
C THR A 145 14.81 -32.92 6.95
N ALA A 146 15.93 -33.16 6.26
CA ALA A 146 16.25 -34.44 5.67
C ALA A 146 16.86 -35.32 6.77
N GLY A 147 16.29 -36.50 6.96
CA GLY A 147 17.02 -37.68 7.43
C GLY A 147 16.94 -37.97 8.93
N ALA A 148 15.98 -38.81 9.32
CA ALA A 148 16.19 -39.79 10.37
C ALA A 148 15.25 -40.98 10.12
N ASP A 149 15.68 -41.88 9.23
CA ASP A 149 15.17 -43.24 9.18
C ASP A 149 16.32 -44.14 9.70
N PRO A 150 16.19 -44.68 10.92
CA PRO A 150 16.82 -45.95 11.21
C PRO A 150 15.87 -46.82 12.03
N ASN A 151 15.14 -47.73 11.38
CA ASN A 151 15.00 -49.06 11.98
C ASN A 151 14.74 -50.14 10.94
N ASN A 152 15.84 -50.65 10.41
CA ASN A 152 15.90 -51.94 9.77
C ASN A 152 15.82 -53.04 10.84
N LYS A 153 14.98 -54.04 10.59
CA LYS A 153 14.84 -55.25 11.40
C LYS A 153 16.17 -56.00 11.50
N ALA A 154 16.45 -56.52 12.69
CA ALA A 154 17.12 -57.79 12.91
C ALA A 154 16.34 -58.54 13.99
#